data_AF-A0A523R2U2-F1
#
_entry.id   AF-A0A523R2U2-F1
#
_cell.length_a   1.000
_cell.length_b   1.000
_cell.length_c   1.000
_cell.angle_alpha   90.00
_cell.angle_beta   90.00
_cell.angle_gamma   90.00
#
_symmetry.space_group_name_H-M   'P 1'
#
loop_
_entity.id
_entity.type
_entity.pdbx_description
1 polymer ?
#
loop_
_entity_poly.entity_id
_entity_poly.type
_entity_poly.pdbx_seq_one_letter_code
_entity_poly.pdbx_strand_id
1 'polypeptide(L)' 'MIEKVISDLIAKARAAQKQVENYTQEQIDEVCLSVGWQLYKDDNIAECARVAVEETGMGVYEDKIK' A
#
# COMPACT_ATOMS: atom_id res chain seq x y z
N MET A 1 -2.95 -24.68 -3.71
CA MET A 1 -2.94 -23.44 -4.54
C MET A 1 -2.69 -22.19 -3.71
N ILE A 2 -3.42 -21.96 -2.60
CA ILE A 2 -3.20 -20.79 -1.71
C ILE A 2 -1.79 -20.79 -1.09
N GLU A 3 -1.30 -21.95 -0.62
CA GLU A 3 0.05 -22.07 -0.05
C GLU A 3 1.16 -21.63 -1.02
N LYS A 4 1.00 -21.94 -2.31
CA LYS A 4 1.94 -21.51 -3.35
C LYS A 4 1.90 -19.99 -3.54
N VAL A 5 0.71 -19.39 -3.58
CA VAL A 5 0.57 -17.92 -3.69
C VAL A 5 1.25 -17.21 -2.51
N ILE A 6 1.02 -17.70 -1.29
CA ILE A 6 1.66 -17.14 -0.08
C ILE A 6 3.18 -17.29 -0.15
N SER A 7 3.69 -18.48 -0.49
CA SER A 7 5.13 -18.72 -0.61
C SER A 7 5.78 -17.79 -1.63
N ASP A 8 5.16 -17.60 -2.79
CA ASP A 8 5.64 -16.72 -3.85
C ASP A 8 5.67 -15.23 -3.39
N LEU A 9 4.65 -14.78 -2.64
CA LEU A 9 4.62 -13.43 -2.07
C LEU A 9 5.70 -13.24 -1.01
N ILE A 10 5.93 -14.21 -0.13
CA ILE A 10 6.99 -14.16 0.89
C ILE A 10 8.37 -14.12 0.24
N ALA A 11 8.60 -14.90 -0.82
CA ALA A 11 9.87 -14.88 -1.56
C ALA A 11 10.15 -13.49 -2.16
N LYS A 12 9.13 -12.86 -2.78
CA LYS A 12 9.23 -11.50 -3.31
C LYS A 12 9.49 -10.47 -2.23
N ALA A 13 8.78 -10.54 -1.10
CA ALA A 13 8.95 -9.61 0.02
C ALA A 13 10.38 -9.68 0.59
N ARG A 14 10.93 -10.89 0.78
CA ARG A 14 12.32 -11.06 1.25
C ARG A 14 13.35 -10.50 0.26
N ALA A 15 13.13 -10.68 -1.03
CA ALA A 15 14.01 -10.13 -2.06
C ALA A 15 13.96 -8.60 -2.11
N ALA A 16 12.78 -8.00 -1.93
CA ALA A 16 12.63 -6.54 -1.84
C ALA A 16 13.26 -5.97 -0.56
N GLN A 17 13.01 -6.60 0.59
CA GLN A 17 13.56 -6.13 1.86
C GLN A 17 15.10 -6.10 1.85
N LYS A 18 15.77 -7.11 1.29
CA LYS A 18 17.24 -7.13 1.13
C LYS A 18 17.79 -5.97 0.31
N GLN A 19 17.02 -5.43 -0.64
CA GLN A 19 17.47 -4.31 -1.46
C GLN A 19 17.49 -2.99 -0.68
N VAL A 20 16.64 -2.86 0.34
CA VAL A 20 16.47 -1.62 1.12
C VAL A 20 17.01 -1.73 2.55
N GLU A 21 17.52 -2.90 2.96
CA GLU A 21 17.88 -3.19 4.35
C GLU A 21 18.99 -2.29 4.94
N ASN A 22 19.83 -1.71 4.07
CA ASN A 22 20.93 -0.83 4.44
C ASN A 22 20.70 0.62 3.96
N TYR A 23 19.46 0.99 3.63
CA TYR A 23 19.13 2.37 3.30
C TYR A 23 19.47 3.29 4.49
N THR A 24 19.96 4.49 4.19
CA THR A 24 20.04 5.54 5.20
C THR A 24 18.64 5.99 5.62
N GLN A 25 18.56 6.76 6.71
CA GLN A 25 17.30 7.31 7.18
C GLN A 25 16.60 8.13 6.07
N GLU A 26 17.35 8.98 5.38
CA GLU A 26 16.81 9.83 4.31
C GLU A 26 16.30 9.00 3.12
N GLN A 27 16.96 7.90 2.80
CA GLN A 27 16.52 7.01 1.72
C GLN A 27 15.24 6.25 2.08
N ILE A 28 15.10 5.77 3.32
CA ILE A 28 13.86 5.11 3.75
C ILE A 28 12.73 6.11 3.96
N ASP A 29 13.03 7.34 4.37
CA ASP A 29 12.06 8.45 4.45
C ASP A 29 11.49 8.77 3.08
N GLU A 30 12.30 8.78 2.02
CA GLU A 30 11.83 8.98 0.63
C GLU A 30 10.88 7.87 0.16
N VAL A 31 11.16 6.62 0.54
CA VAL A 31 10.25 5.48 0.27
C VAL A 31 8.93 5.66 1.00
N CYS A 32 8.97 6.01 2.29
CA CYS A 32 7.78 6.27 3.10
C CYS A 32 6.95 7.44 2.54
N LEU A 33 7.61 8.53 2.17
CA LEU A 33 6.99 9.69 1.54
C LEU A 33 6.32 9.32 0.23
N SER A 34 7.00 8.54 -0.62
CA SER A 34 6.46 8.05 -1.88
C SER A 34 5.19 7.22 -1.69
N VAL A 35 5.17 6.31 -0.71
CA VAL A 35 3.99 5.49 -0.40
C VAL A 35 2.84 6.36 0.11
N GLY A 36 3.12 7.28 1.05
CA GLY A 36 2.12 8.22 1.56
C GLY A 36 1.53 9.09 0.45
N TRP A 37 2.38 9.65 -0.41
CA TRP A 37 1.94 10.47 -1.54
C TRP A 37 1.07 9.67 -2.51
N GLN A 38 1.45 8.44 -2.87
CA GLN A 38 0.61 7.61 -3.74
C GLN A 38 -0.78 7.35 -3.12
N LEU A 39 -0.90 7.22 -1.81
CA LEU A 39 -2.21 7.08 -1.19
C LEU A 39 -3.01 8.40 -1.25
N TYR A 40 -2.39 9.52 -0.89
CA TYR A 40 -3.07 10.81 -0.73
C TYR A 40 -3.35 11.57 -2.03
N LYS A 41 -2.81 11.14 -3.17
CA LYS A 41 -3.22 11.67 -4.48
C LYS A 41 -4.74 11.57 -4.61
N ASP A 42 -5.40 12.69 -4.95
CA ASP A 42 -6.86 12.83 -5.00
C ASP A 42 -7.55 11.66 -5.72
N ASP A 43 -7.04 11.26 -6.89
CA ASP A 43 -7.61 10.15 -7.67
C ASP A 43 -7.48 8.79 -6.96
N ASN A 44 -6.36 8.56 -6.26
CA ASN A 44 -6.08 7.29 -5.60
C ASN A 44 -6.86 7.14 -4.29
N ILE A 45 -6.95 8.19 -3.48
CA ILE A 45 -7.76 8.17 -2.25
C ILE A 45 -9.25 8.04 -2.57
N ALA A 46 -9.72 8.71 -3.63
CA ALA A 46 -11.07 8.56 -4.14
C ALA A 46 -11.36 7.11 -4.57
N GLU A 47 -10.47 6.50 -5.35
CA GLU A 47 -10.67 5.12 -5.78
C GLU A 47 -10.65 4.13 -4.60
N CYS A 48 -9.71 4.27 -3.67
CA CYS A 48 -9.67 3.46 -2.45
C CYS A 48 -10.95 3.60 -1.61
N ALA A 49 -11.45 4.82 -1.43
CA ALA A 49 -12.69 5.09 -0.70
C ALA A 49 -13.89 4.43 -1.37
N ARG A 50 -13.98 4.53 -2.71
CA ARG A 50 -15.04 3.92 -3.52
C ARG A 50 -15.03 2.41 -3.39
N VAL A 51 -13.88 1.76 -3.66
CA VAL A 51 -13.73 0.30 -3.56
C VAL A 51 -14.09 -0.20 -2.16
N ALA A 52 -13.63 0.49 -1.10
CA ALA A 52 -13.93 0.09 0.26
C ALA A 52 -15.42 0.10 0.58
N VAL A 53 -16.17 1.13 0.16
CA VAL A 53 -17.62 1.21 0.42
C VAL A 53 -18.37 0.21 -0.45
N GLU A 54 -18.03 0.08 -1.72
CA GLU A 54 -18.72 -0.84 -2.64
C GLU A 54 -18.51 -2.31 -2.28
N GLU A 55 -17.27 -2.70 -1.96
CA GLU A 55 -16.94 -4.09 -1.66
C GLU A 55 -17.52 -4.55 -0.31
N THR A 56 -17.45 -3.67 0.69
CA THR A 56 -17.85 -4.04 2.07
C THR A 56 -19.28 -3.67 2.42
N GLY A 57 -19.88 -2.72 1.71
CA GLY A 57 -21.17 -2.10 2.07
C GLY A 57 -21.11 -1.23 3.34
N MET A 58 -19.91 -0.88 3.83
CA MET A 58 -19.72 -0.19 5.11
C MET A 58 -19.12 1.22 4.97
N GLY A 59 -19.64 2.15 5.76
CA GLY A 59 -19.14 3.52 5.88
C GLY A 59 -19.69 4.49 4.83
N VAL A 60 -19.12 5.70 4.80
CA VAL A 60 -19.51 6.80 3.90
C VAL A 60 -18.27 7.20 3.10
N TYR A 61 -18.42 7.34 1.78
CA TYR A 61 -17.32 7.64 0.85
C TYR A 61 -16.59 8.94 1.23
N GLU A 62 -17.34 10.00 1.52
CA GLU A 62 -16.84 11.33 1.86
C GLU A 62 -16.02 11.35 3.15
N ASP A 63 -16.25 10.40 4.06
CA ASP A 63 -15.48 10.28 5.31
C ASP A 63 -14.17 9.52 5.12
N LYS A 64 -13.96 8.89 3.96
CA LYS A 64 -12.74 8.15 3.62
C LYS A 64 -11.74 8.95 2.76
N ILE A 65 -12.10 10.17 2.36
CA ILE A 65 -11.31 11.04 1.46
C ILE A 65 -10.73 12.26 2.18
N LYS A 66 -11.20 12.54 3.41
CA LYS A 66 -10.76 13.69 4.21
C LYS A 66 -9.40 13.46 4.85
#